data_AF-A0AAV4YJU5-F1
#
_entry.id   AF-A0AAV4YJU5-F1
#
_cell.length_a   1.000
_cell.length_b   1.000
_cell.length_c   1.000
_cell.angle_alpha   90.00
_cell.angle_beta   90.00
_cell.angle_gamma   90.00
#
_symmetry.space_group_name_H-M   'P 1'
#
loop_
_entity.id
_entity.type
_entity.pdbx_description
1 polymer ?
#
loop_
_entity_poly.entity_id
_entity_poly.type
_entity_poly.pdbx_seq_one_letter_code
_entity_poly.pdbx_strand_id
1 'polypeptide(L)'
;MKNTYLFFIRNPELGGAQTYFIRVIEYLLSIGEEVAVLASRGDYVANYFDQTTHCVDVIYIPDDMDYSLWKTPSAREIIAQYGAQLRASRHGFLRIVTYNVPNVLFSIFLFNQEKNWSLTTITMHHEEWTHWEPSVGFVQQECMNPHYRNTLWDEYRHLLIQLDKTRSLFWGGYLVKQYMSYVFKYAFHVDNICQTPTEKIKALCLSKPDSHQLNILWCGRFDSFKSPGLVQFSSELEQYSSVHPEVSISLHLVGRGNSGAQTYIENAMGQFNGINIIFDGEVSFSDMPRYISAGQFDFGIAMGTTPLLFGSLGLPTILIDVGSIGLMPKMKGTWLHETDLNITAGYGLALDVLGEDTVKLYGRRSYYDLISDYMTWDSTKWRDVSQKTVDYVKRNHAAESVFSVVKQSIERAKWAVFDIRFPTPLATPLLQRLLQYNGKVYIFGAGGLGCKFYEIFSEYCRLNPKYSAIKIVGYIDNSPHKHGMQVGSLRCQNISTVSIVDSFFIVASDYHTAIIEQLGSLGVADENICSVGQSLRQTGYI
;
A
#
# COMPACT_ATOMS: atom_id res chain seq x y z
N MET A 1 -9.42 -17.75 -28.74
CA MET A 1 -10.19 -17.78 -27.48
C MET A 1 -10.05 -16.41 -26.86
N LYS A 2 -11.16 -15.79 -26.40
CA LYS A 2 -11.08 -14.51 -25.68
C LYS A 2 -10.42 -14.71 -24.32
N ASN A 3 -9.70 -13.70 -23.84
CA ASN A 3 -9.20 -13.67 -22.48
C ASN A 3 -10.32 -13.20 -21.56
N THR A 4 -10.40 -13.75 -20.35
CA THR A 4 -11.32 -13.26 -19.31
C THR A 4 -10.54 -12.40 -18.33
N TYR A 5 -11.00 -11.18 -18.06
CA TYR A 5 -10.45 -10.30 -17.04
C TYR A 5 -11.24 -10.51 -15.74
N LEU A 6 -10.60 -11.10 -14.73
CA LEU A 6 -11.21 -11.38 -13.43
C LEU A 6 -10.71 -10.36 -12.41
N PHE A 7 -11.59 -9.45 -12.02
CA PHE A 7 -11.30 -8.45 -11.01
C PHE A 7 -11.61 -9.01 -9.63
N PHE A 8 -10.61 -9.01 -8.75
CA PHE A 8 -10.78 -9.45 -7.38
C PHE A 8 -10.66 -8.28 -6.41
N ILE A 9 -11.82 -7.88 -5.89
CA ILE A 9 -12.00 -6.69 -5.05
C ILE A 9 -12.83 -7.12 -3.86
N ARG A 10 -12.43 -6.65 -2.68
CA ARG A 10 -13.16 -6.91 -1.45
C ARG A 10 -13.17 -5.67 -0.56
N ASN A 11 -14.20 -4.86 -0.71
CA ASN A 11 -14.48 -3.72 0.15
C ASN A 11 -15.97 -3.42 0.14
N PRO A 12 -16.66 -3.46 1.30
CA PRO A 12 -18.07 -3.08 1.36
C PRO A 12 -18.29 -1.57 1.14
N GLU A 13 -17.24 -0.75 1.28
CA GLU A 13 -17.33 0.70 1.17
C GLU A 13 -16.82 1.23 -0.18
N LEU A 14 -17.46 2.28 -0.68
CA LEU A 14 -16.98 3.03 -1.84
C LEU A 14 -15.74 3.85 -1.46
N GLY A 15 -14.60 3.48 -2.01
CA GLY A 15 -13.37 4.25 -1.97
C GLY A 15 -12.79 4.52 -3.36
N GLY A 16 -11.64 5.20 -3.40
CA GLY A 16 -10.95 5.52 -4.67
C GLY A 16 -10.58 4.27 -5.49
N ALA A 17 -10.20 3.19 -4.81
CA ALA A 17 -9.92 1.89 -5.42
C ALA A 17 -11.17 1.31 -6.12
N GLN A 18 -12.31 1.30 -5.43
CA GLN A 18 -13.57 0.78 -5.97
C GLN A 18 -14.01 1.59 -7.19
N THR A 19 -13.99 2.92 -7.11
CA THR A 19 -14.29 3.80 -8.25
C THR A 19 -13.36 3.51 -9.43
N TYR A 20 -12.06 3.33 -9.17
CA TYR A 20 -11.09 3.01 -10.20
C TYR A 20 -11.44 1.70 -10.91
N PHE A 21 -11.69 0.63 -10.15
CA PHE A 21 -12.01 -0.67 -10.71
C PHE A 21 -13.32 -0.71 -11.49
N ILE A 22 -14.37 -0.08 -10.98
CA ILE A 22 -15.65 0.06 -11.71
C ILE A 22 -15.38 0.62 -13.10
N ARG A 23 -14.65 1.74 -13.18
CA ARG A 23 -14.41 2.41 -14.47
C ARG A 23 -13.49 1.60 -15.40
N VAL A 24 -12.50 0.88 -14.87
CA VAL A 24 -11.68 -0.04 -15.68
C VAL A 24 -12.54 -1.17 -16.25
N ILE A 25 -13.43 -1.75 -15.44
CA ILE A 25 -14.35 -2.80 -15.87
C ILE A 25 -15.29 -2.26 -16.96
N GLU A 26 -15.93 -1.12 -16.75
CA GLU A 26 -16.79 -0.47 -17.75
C GLU A 26 -16.04 -0.20 -19.07
N TYR A 27 -14.79 0.28 -18.99
CA TYR A 27 -13.96 0.48 -20.17
C TYR A 27 -13.70 -0.83 -20.91
N LEU A 28 -13.29 -1.89 -20.22
CA LEU A 28 -13.03 -3.20 -20.83
C LEU A 28 -14.28 -3.76 -21.51
N LEU A 29 -15.44 -3.63 -20.86
CA LEU A 29 -16.73 -4.01 -21.45
C LEU A 29 -17.05 -3.18 -22.71
N SER A 30 -16.78 -1.87 -22.67
CA SER A 30 -17.07 -0.96 -23.81
C SER A 30 -16.28 -1.30 -25.08
N ILE A 31 -15.11 -1.94 -24.93
CA ILE A 31 -14.28 -2.42 -26.04
C ILE A 31 -14.47 -3.92 -26.34
N GLY A 32 -15.49 -4.55 -25.75
CA GLY A 32 -15.92 -5.92 -26.06
C GLY A 32 -15.11 -7.04 -25.40
N GLU A 33 -14.37 -6.74 -24.34
CA GLU A 33 -13.65 -7.72 -23.53
C GLU A 33 -14.60 -8.47 -22.58
N GLU A 34 -14.23 -9.70 -22.22
CA GLU A 34 -14.98 -10.51 -21.26
C GLU A 34 -14.49 -10.21 -19.84
N VAL A 35 -15.40 -9.77 -18.96
CA VAL A 35 -15.07 -9.34 -17.61
C VAL A 35 -15.90 -10.09 -16.57
N ALA A 36 -15.26 -10.49 -15.49
CA ALA A 36 -15.88 -11.08 -14.32
C ALA A 36 -15.38 -10.39 -13.05
N VAL A 37 -16.19 -10.39 -12.00
CA VAL A 37 -15.86 -9.85 -10.68
C VAL A 37 -15.93 -10.99 -9.67
N LEU A 38 -14.81 -11.29 -9.02
CA LEU A 38 -14.76 -12.15 -7.85
C LEU A 38 -14.87 -11.28 -6.60
N ALA A 39 -15.81 -11.56 -5.72
CA ALA A 39 -16.06 -10.72 -4.56
C ALA A 39 -16.62 -11.48 -3.37
N SER A 40 -16.56 -10.89 -2.18
CA SER A 40 -17.32 -11.34 -1.02
C SER A 40 -18.74 -10.78 -1.05
N ARG A 41 -19.69 -11.41 -0.36
CA ARG A 41 -21.02 -10.84 -0.20
C ARG A 41 -20.95 -9.46 0.46
N GLY A 42 -21.72 -8.51 -0.09
CA GLY A 42 -21.73 -7.12 0.37
C GLY A 42 -20.61 -6.24 -0.19
N ASP A 43 -19.73 -6.76 -1.06
CA ASP A 43 -18.74 -5.95 -1.77
C ASP A 43 -19.42 -4.86 -2.63
N TYR A 44 -18.87 -3.64 -2.59
CA TYR A 44 -19.46 -2.50 -3.27
C TYR A 44 -19.43 -2.65 -4.80
N VAL A 45 -18.33 -3.17 -5.37
CA VAL A 45 -18.16 -3.29 -6.83
C VAL A 45 -19.07 -4.39 -7.36
N ALA A 46 -19.18 -5.52 -6.66
CA ALA A 46 -20.14 -6.57 -6.99
C ALA A 46 -21.58 -6.04 -6.96
N ASN A 47 -21.98 -5.37 -5.88
CA ASN A 47 -23.32 -4.78 -5.75
C ASN A 47 -23.60 -3.73 -6.84
N TYR A 48 -22.60 -2.93 -7.23
CA TYR A 48 -22.72 -1.98 -8.33
C TYR A 48 -23.09 -2.71 -9.63
N PHE A 49 -22.34 -3.75 -10.00
CA PHE A 49 -22.60 -4.45 -11.26
C PHE A 49 -23.88 -5.28 -11.25
N ASP A 50 -24.26 -5.87 -10.11
CA ASP A 50 -25.55 -6.57 -9.94
C ASP A 50 -26.77 -5.66 -10.17
N GLN A 51 -26.62 -4.35 -9.95
CA GLN A 51 -27.69 -3.36 -10.12
C GLN A 51 -27.69 -2.69 -11.50
N THR A 52 -26.64 -2.90 -12.29
CA THR A 52 -26.50 -2.28 -13.62
C THR A 52 -26.98 -3.21 -14.73
N THR A 53 -27.15 -2.66 -15.94
CA THR A 53 -27.46 -3.45 -17.14
C THR A 53 -26.22 -4.07 -17.80
N HIS A 54 -25.04 -3.89 -17.21
CA HIS A 54 -23.80 -4.41 -17.75
C HIS A 54 -23.75 -5.93 -17.63
N CYS A 55 -23.31 -6.60 -18.70
CA CYS A 55 -23.10 -8.05 -18.69
C CYS A 55 -21.75 -8.37 -18.05
N VAL A 56 -21.72 -8.34 -16.70
CA VAL A 56 -20.57 -8.74 -15.88
C VAL A 56 -20.95 -9.99 -15.11
N ASP A 57 -20.07 -10.98 -15.12
CA ASP A 57 -20.25 -12.18 -14.32
C ASP A 57 -19.73 -11.95 -12.90
N VAL A 58 -20.66 -11.80 -11.94
CA VAL A 58 -20.34 -11.60 -10.52
C VAL A 58 -20.32 -12.94 -9.80
N ILE A 59 -19.15 -13.28 -9.25
CA ILE A 59 -18.86 -14.54 -8.59
C ILE A 59 -18.63 -14.27 -7.10
N TYR A 60 -19.52 -14.79 -6.26
CA TYR A 60 -19.40 -14.66 -4.82
C TYR A 60 -18.55 -15.78 -4.22
N ILE A 61 -17.49 -15.39 -3.50
CA ILE A 61 -16.70 -16.32 -2.69
C ILE A 61 -17.57 -16.83 -1.54
N PRO A 62 -17.56 -18.15 -1.26
CA PRO A 62 -18.26 -18.72 -0.11
C PRO A 62 -17.85 -18.06 1.22
N ASP A 63 -18.83 -17.78 2.08
CA ASP A 63 -18.63 -17.07 3.35
C ASP A 63 -17.66 -17.82 4.30
N ASP A 64 -17.51 -19.14 4.13
CA ASP A 64 -16.60 -20.01 4.86
C ASP A 64 -15.15 -20.03 4.32
N MET A 65 -14.83 -19.21 3.31
CA MET A 65 -13.46 -19.00 2.78
C MET A 65 -12.85 -17.64 3.18
N ASP A 66 -13.20 -17.16 4.38
CA ASP A 66 -12.82 -15.85 4.92
C ASP A 66 -11.29 -15.63 5.15
N TYR A 67 -10.88 -14.35 5.24
CA TYR A 67 -9.52 -13.79 5.34
C TYR A 67 -8.57 -14.42 6.35
N SER A 68 -9.08 -15.07 7.40
CA SER A 68 -8.23 -15.68 8.41
C SER A 68 -7.74 -17.07 8.01
N LEU A 69 -8.42 -17.70 7.04
CA LEU A 69 -8.29 -19.13 6.79
C LEU A 69 -7.02 -19.48 6.03
N TRP A 70 -6.57 -18.69 5.04
CA TRP A 70 -5.32 -18.97 4.30
C TRP A 70 -4.05 -19.02 5.17
N LYS A 71 -4.14 -18.70 6.46
CA LYS A 71 -3.07 -18.93 7.43
C LYS A 71 -2.82 -20.42 7.70
N THR A 72 -3.82 -21.30 7.51
CA THR A 72 -3.67 -22.76 7.72
C THR A 72 -3.47 -23.50 6.39
N PRO A 73 -2.71 -24.63 6.40
CA PRO A 73 -2.55 -25.45 5.21
C PRO A 73 -3.87 -25.98 4.62
N SER A 74 -4.80 -26.42 5.46
CA SER A 74 -6.09 -26.98 5.03
C SER A 74 -6.96 -25.97 4.29
N ALA A 75 -7.00 -24.72 4.77
CA ALA A 75 -7.72 -23.67 4.08
C ALA A 75 -7.10 -23.30 2.74
N ARG A 76 -5.77 -23.30 2.63
CA ARG A 76 -5.09 -23.07 1.34
C ARG A 76 -5.47 -24.13 0.32
N GLU A 77 -5.63 -25.38 0.74
CA GLU A 77 -6.08 -26.48 -0.12
C GLU A 77 -7.54 -26.27 -0.57
N ILE A 78 -8.45 -25.89 0.33
CA ILE A 78 -9.84 -25.56 -0.02
C ILE A 78 -9.90 -24.39 -1.02
N ILE A 79 -9.12 -23.33 -0.78
CA ILE A 79 -9.03 -22.18 -1.69
C ILE A 79 -8.48 -22.63 -3.06
N ALA A 80 -7.43 -23.46 -3.09
CA ALA A 80 -6.87 -23.98 -4.34
C ALA A 80 -7.88 -24.83 -5.12
N GLN A 81 -8.65 -25.69 -4.44
CA GLN A 81 -9.72 -26.47 -5.06
C GLN A 81 -10.82 -25.58 -5.66
N TYR A 82 -11.21 -24.53 -4.95
CA TYR A 82 -12.16 -23.55 -5.46
C TYR A 82 -11.61 -22.80 -6.69
N GLY A 83 -10.33 -22.40 -6.65
CA GLY A 83 -9.66 -21.79 -7.79
C GLY A 83 -9.59 -22.71 -9.01
N ALA A 84 -9.35 -24.00 -8.82
CA ALA A 84 -9.38 -25.01 -9.89
C ALA A 84 -10.78 -25.12 -10.53
N GLN A 85 -11.84 -25.10 -9.72
CA GLN A 85 -13.23 -25.10 -10.21
C GLN A 85 -13.55 -23.83 -11.00
N LEU A 86 -13.16 -22.66 -10.49
CA LEU A 86 -13.30 -21.39 -11.19
C LEU A 86 -12.50 -21.37 -12.49
N ARG A 87 -11.31 -21.95 -12.51
CA ARG A 87 -10.50 -22.05 -13.71
C ARG A 87 -11.16 -22.97 -14.74
N ALA A 88 -11.71 -24.11 -14.32
CA ALA A 88 -12.35 -25.08 -15.19
C ALA A 88 -13.63 -24.54 -15.85
N SER A 89 -14.35 -23.61 -15.21
CA SER A 89 -15.55 -22.97 -15.76
C SER A 89 -15.27 -21.86 -16.78
N ARG A 90 -13.99 -21.54 -17.04
CA ARG A 90 -13.59 -20.44 -17.93
C ARG A 90 -12.77 -20.93 -19.11
N HIS A 91 -13.08 -20.39 -20.29
CA HIS A 91 -12.30 -20.62 -21.51
C HIS A 91 -11.18 -19.59 -21.65
N GLY A 92 -10.15 -19.90 -22.44
CA GLY A 92 -9.08 -18.95 -22.73
C GLY A 92 -8.11 -18.71 -21.56
N PHE A 93 -7.42 -17.56 -21.59
CA PHE A 93 -6.42 -17.17 -20.60
C PHE A 93 -7.05 -16.23 -19.56
N LEU A 94 -6.82 -16.50 -18.28
CA LEU A 94 -7.43 -15.76 -17.17
C LEU A 94 -6.52 -14.63 -16.67
N ARG A 95 -6.95 -13.39 -16.80
CA ARG A 95 -6.21 -12.18 -16.37
C ARG A 95 -6.75 -11.71 -15.03
N ILE A 96 -6.08 -12.08 -13.94
CA ILE A 96 -6.47 -11.66 -12.58
C ILE A 96 -5.99 -10.23 -12.34
N VAL A 97 -6.89 -9.35 -11.89
CA VAL A 97 -6.56 -7.98 -11.52
C VAL A 97 -7.01 -7.73 -10.08
N THR A 98 -6.11 -7.25 -9.25
CA THR A 98 -6.36 -7.03 -7.83
C THR A 98 -5.58 -5.82 -7.31
N TYR A 99 -5.83 -5.43 -6.07
CA TYR A 99 -5.06 -4.44 -5.31
C TYR A 99 -4.88 -4.94 -3.89
N ASN A 100 -3.96 -4.35 -3.13
CA ASN A 100 -3.62 -4.71 -1.75
C ASN A 100 -3.05 -6.12 -1.53
N VAL A 101 -2.33 -6.28 -0.41
CA VAL A 101 -1.65 -7.52 -0.05
C VAL A 101 -2.62 -8.70 0.18
N PRO A 102 -3.72 -8.58 0.96
CA PRO A 102 -4.68 -9.66 1.15
C PRO A 102 -5.22 -10.28 -0.13
N ASN A 103 -5.60 -9.44 -1.09
CA ASN A 103 -6.23 -9.91 -2.30
C ASN A 103 -5.20 -10.50 -3.28
N VAL A 104 -3.97 -9.99 -3.30
CA VAL A 104 -2.84 -10.61 -4.00
C VAL A 104 -2.60 -12.02 -3.49
N LEU A 105 -2.45 -12.18 -2.18
CA LEU A 105 -2.15 -13.48 -1.57
C LEU A 105 -3.26 -14.49 -1.84
N PHE A 106 -4.52 -14.08 -1.68
CA PHE A 106 -5.65 -14.96 -1.94
C PHE A 106 -5.78 -15.31 -3.43
N SER A 107 -5.50 -14.38 -4.34
CA SER A 107 -5.41 -14.68 -5.79
C SER A 107 -4.35 -15.73 -6.09
N ILE A 108 -3.19 -15.62 -5.46
CA ILE A 108 -2.12 -16.61 -5.61
C ILE A 108 -2.61 -17.96 -5.06
N PHE A 109 -3.19 -18.03 -3.87
CA PHE A 109 -3.69 -19.29 -3.33
C PHE A 109 -4.79 -19.95 -4.18
N LEU A 110 -5.66 -19.16 -4.83
CA LEU A 110 -6.65 -19.68 -5.76
C LEU A 110 -5.98 -20.35 -6.98
N PHE A 111 -5.01 -19.67 -7.60
CA PHE A 111 -4.58 -20.02 -8.95
C PHE A 111 -3.15 -20.56 -9.07
N ASN A 112 -2.35 -20.63 -8.00
CA ASN A 112 -0.92 -20.98 -8.11
C ASN A 112 -0.65 -22.35 -8.73
N GLN A 113 -1.59 -23.30 -8.55
CA GLN A 113 -1.50 -24.65 -9.12
C GLN A 113 -2.05 -24.74 -10.54
N GLU A 114 -2.70 -23.67 -11.02
CA GLU A 114 -3.34 -23.59 -12.32
C GLU A 114 -2.40 -23.06 -13.41
N LYS A 115 -2.71 -23.44 -14.66
CA LYS A 115 -2.05 -22.93 -15.86
C LYS A 115 -2.93 -21.90 -16.57
N ASN A 116 -2.33 -21.12 -17.47
CA ASN A 116 -3.02 -20.16 -18.33
C ASN A 116 -3.75 -19.06 -17.56
N TRP A 117 -3.07 -18.48 -16.57
CA TRP A 117 -3.52 -17.28 -15.86
C TRP A 117 -2.36 -16.30 -15.67
N SER A 118 -2.64 -15.04 -15.39
CA SER A 118 -1.63 -14.06 -14.94
C SER A 118 -2.20 -13.19 -13.84
N LEU A 119 -1.32 -12.60 -13.03
CA LEU A 119 -1.70 -11.65 -11.99
C LEU A 119 -1.30 -10.24 -12.39
N THR A 120 -2.15 -9.27 -12.10
CA THR A 120 -1.79 -7.86 -12.08
C THR A 120 -2.26 -7.28 -10.77
N THR A 121 -1.32 -6.82 -9.96
CA THR A 121 -1.61 -6.07 -8.75
C THR A 121 -1.38 -4.58 -8.99
N ILE A 122 -2.41 -3.81 -8.69
CA ILE A 122 -2.42 -2.36 -8.75
C ILE A 122 -2.05 -1.87 -7.35
N THR A 123 -0.97 -1.10 -7.26
CA THR A 123 -0.58 -0.42 -6.03
C THR A 123 -0.88 1.06 -6.17
N MET A 124 -1.93 1.55 -5.50
CA MET A 124 -2.42 2.93 -5.60
C MET A 124 -1.82 3.85 -4.54
N HIS A 125 -1.46 3.27 -3.39
CA HIS A 125 -0.93 3.99 -2.24
C HIS A 125 0.43 3.42 -1.85
N HIS A 126 1.35 4.29 -1.45
CA HIS A 126 2.71 3.88 -1.10
C HIS A 126 2.75 3.09 0.23
N GLU A 127 1.66 3.17 0.98
CA GLU A 127 1.48 2.54 2.27
C GLU A 127 0.92 1.12 2.20
N GLU A 128 0.30 0.72 1.07
CA GLU A 128 -0.46 -0.54 0.89
C GLU A 128 0.34 -1.80 1.22
N TRP A 129 1.66 -1.76 1.03
CA TRP A 129 2.56 -2.90 1.26
C TRP A 129 3.47 -2.72 2.47
N THR A 130 3.56 -1.50 3.00
CA THR A 130 4.56 -1.15 4.01
C THR A 130 3.94 -1.09 5.41
N HIS A 131 2.67 -0.72 5.52
CA HIS A 131 2.00 -0.45 6.80
C HIS A 131 0.82 -1.39 7.09
N TRP A 132 0.59 -2.39 6.25
CA TRP A 132 -0.49 -3.36 6.42
C TRP A 132 0.03 -4.67 7.05
N GLU A 133 -0.52 -5.03 8.21
CA GLU A 133 -0.32 -6.34 8.84
C GLU A 133 -1.65 -7.09 8.99
N PRO A 134 -1.68 -8.43 8.77
CA PRO A 134 -2.92 -9.22 8.87
C PRO A 134 -3.65 -9.16 10.22
N SER A 135 -2.97 -8.80 11.31
CA SER A 135 -3.53 -8.70 12.66
C SER A 135 -3.82 -7.28 13.12
N VAL A 136 -3.21 -6.27 12.48
CA VAL A 136 -3.26 -4.86 12.93
C VAL A 136 -4.00 -3.97 11.92
N GLY A 137 -4.02 -4.36 10.64
CA GLY A 137 -4.52 -3.51 9.56
C GLY A 137 -3.51 -2.42 9.22
N PHE A 138 -4.02 -1.26 8.79
CA PHE A 138 -3.24 -0.10 8.38
C PHE A 138 -2.84 0.77 9.58
N VAL A 139 -1.53 0.99 9.79
CA VAL A 139 -1.02 1.82 10.89
C VAL A 139 -0.82 3.28 10.45
N GLN A 140 -1.88 4.09 10.60
CA GLN A 140 -1.88 5.47 10.10
C GLN A 140 -0.83 6.39 10.73
N GLN A 141 -0.44 6.16 11.99
CA GLN A 141 0.57 7.00 12.69
C GLN A 141 1.96 6.89 12.07
N GLU A 142 2.28 5.74 11.47
CA GLU A 142 3.54 5.48 10.77
C GLU A 142 3.46 5.81 9.28
N CYS A 143 2.30 6.29 8.80
CA CYS A 143 2.12 6.71 7.43
C CYS A 143 3.21 7.72 7.05
N MET A 144 3.89 7.47 5.92
CA MET A 144 5.05 8.22 5.44
C MET A 144 6.37 8.02 6.22
N ASN A 145 6.49 6.99 7.08
CA ASN A 145 7.77 6.60 7.66
C ASN A 145 8.50 5.60 6.73
N PRO A 146 9.43 6.05 5.86
CA PRO A 146 10.10 5.16 4.90
C PRO A 146 11.07 4.16 5.57
N HIS A 147 11.28 4.28 6.88
CA HIS A 147 12.09 3.35 7.66
C HIS A 147 11.25 2.29 8.39
N TYR A 148 9.92 2.40 8.35
CA TYR A 148 9.06 1.41 8.96
C TYR A 148 9.22 0.05 8.28
N ARG A 149 9.49 -0.97 9.09
CA ARG A 149 9.63 -2.37 8.67
C ARG A 149 8.76 -3.20 9.59
N ASN A 150 7.62 -3.61 9.06
CA ASN A 150 6.72 -4.52 9.75
C ASN A 150 7.31 -5.94 9.81
N THR A 151 6.61 -6.82 10.52
CA THR A 151 7.08 -8.20 10.77
C THR A 151 7.08 -9.11 9.55
N LEU A 152 6.42 -8.70 8.46
CA LEU A 152 6.33 -9.41 7.19
C LEU A 152 7.14 -8.73 6.07
N TRP A 153 8.03 -7.79 6.42
CA TRP A 153 8.73 -6.95 5.44
C TRP A 153 9.56 -7.79 4.46
N ASP A 154 10.26 -8.83 4.94
CA ASP A 154 11.09 -9.70 4.10
C ASP A 154 10.23 -10.55 3.14
N GLU A 155 9.09 -11.03 3.61
CA GLU A 155 8.11 -11.80 2.83
C GLU A 155 7.47 -10.92 1.75
N TYR A 156 7.03 -9.72 2.11
CA TYR A 156 6.50 -8.74 1.16
C TYR A 156 7.55 -8.36 0.13
N ARG A 157 8.80 -8.12 0.54
CA ARG A 157 9.91 -7.86 -0.37
C ARG A 157 10.09 -9.01 -1.36
N HIS A 158 10.13 -10.24 -0.88
CA HIS A 158 10.31 -11.42 -1.72
C HIS A 158 9.18 -11.56 -2.75
N LEU A 159 7.92 -11.41 -2.32
CA LEU A 159 6.75 -11.45 -3.18
C LEU A 159 6.77 -10.33 -4.23
N LEU A 160 7.05 -9.09 -3.81
CA LEU A 160 7.16 -7.94 -4.72
C LEU A 160 8.21 -8.16 -5.80
N ILE A 161 9.38 -8.73 -5.46
CA ILE A 161 10.41 -9.06 -6.46
C ILE A 161 9.90 -10.10 -7.47
N GLN A 162 9.12 -11.09 -7.05
CA GLN A 162 8.51 -12.06 -7.97
C GLN A 162 7.45 -11.41 -8.86
N LEU A 163 6.61 -10.54 -8.30
CA LEU A 163 5.61 -9.78 -9.06
C LEU A 163 6.27 -8.87 -10.09
N ASP A 164 7.39 -8.23 -9.75
CA ASP A 164 8.15 -7.38 -10.67
C ASP A 164 8.73 -8.18 -11.85
N LYS A 165 9.40 -9.30 -11.56
CA LYS A 165 9.98 -10.21 -12.58
C LYS A 165 8.94 -10.74 -13.56
N THR A 166 7.68 -10.85 -13.13
CA THR A 166 6.56 -11.35 -13.93
C THR A 166 5.77 -10.24 -14.61
N ARG A 167 6.20 -8.98 -14.47
CA ARG A 167 5.49 -7.78 -14.93
C ARG A 167 4.06 -7.67 -14.37
N SER A 168 3.86 -8.24 -13.19
CA SER A 168 2.58 -8.27 -12.47
C SER A 168 2.34 -7.02 -11.63
N LEU A 169 3.34 -6.14 -11.49
CA LEU A 169 3.19 -4.87 -10.78
C LEU A 169 2.69 -3.78 -11.72
N PHE A 170 1.68 -3.06 -11.25
CA PHE A 170 1.21 -1.82 -11.83
C PHE A 170 1.22 -0.73 -10.76
N TRP A 171 1.90 0.38 -11.07
CA TRP A 171 2.11 1.48 -10.12
C TRP A 171 1.11 2.60 -10.40
N GLY A 172 0.30 2.94 -9.41
CA GLY A 172 -0.66 4.04 -9.45
C GLY A 172 -0.04 5.44 -9.50
N GLY A 173 1.30 5.53 -9.48
CA GLY A 173 2.06 6.76 -9.60
C GLY A 173 3.56 6.53 -9.46
N TYR A 174 4.36 7.48 -9.96
CA TYR A 174 5.83 7.41 -9.86
C TYR A 174 6.31 7.40 -8.40
N LEU A 175 5.66 8.20 -7.54
CA LEU A 175 5.94 8.18 -6.11
C LEU A 175 5.83 6.79 -5.51
N VAL A 176 4.71 6.10 -5.78
CA VAL A 176 4.45 4.79 -5.19
C VAL A 176 5.61 3.86 -5.51
N LYS A 177 6.07 3.85 -6.77
CA LYS A 177 7.23 3.07 -7.17
C LYS A 177 8.51 3.50 -6.45
N GLN A 178 8.80 4.81 -6.35
CA GLN A 178 10.05 5.25 -5.73
C GLN A 178 10.08 4.97 -4.23
N TYR A 179 8.96 5.22 -3.55
CA TYR A 179 8.79 4.87 -2.16
C TYR A 179 8.97 3.38 -1.93
N MET A 180 8.32 2.53 -2.74
CA MET A 180 8.46 1.08 -2.65
C MET A 180 9.90 0.64 -2.93
N SER A 181 10.57 1.26 -3.91
CA SER A 181 11.96 0.96 -4.24
C SER A 181 12.91 1.28 -3.08
N TYR A 182 12.67 2.41 -2.42
CA TYR A 182 13.42 2.84 -1.25
C TYR A 182 13.16 1.90 -0.06
N VAL A 183 11.90 1.73 0.33
CA VAL A 183 11.52 0.95 1.52
C VAL A 183 12.00 -0.49 1.39
N PHE A 184 11.76 -1.13 0.25
CA PHE A 184 12.15 -2.51 -0.01
C PHE A 184 13.58 -2.68 -0.53
N LYS A 185 14.34 -1.59 -0.66
CA LYS A 185 15.74 -1.61 -1.15
C LYS A 185 15.87 -2.46 -2.42
N TYR A 186 15.03 -2.18 -3.40
CA TYR A 186 14.96 -2.91 -4.67
C TYR A 186 14.54 -1.97 -5.79
N ALA A 187 15.30 -1.96 -6.90
CA ALA A 187 14.97 -1.13 -8.05
C ALA A 187 13.90 -1.81 -8.90
N PHE A 188 12.62 -1.53 -8.62
CA PHE A 188 11.49 -2.06 -9.37
C PHE A 188 11.46 -1.53 -10.82
N HIS A 189 11.00 -2.37 -11.76
CA HIS A 189 10.83 -1.98 -13.15
C HIS A 189 9.65 -1.02 -13.30
N VAL A 190 9.81 -0.06 -14.21
CA VAL A 190 8.81 0.95 -14.53
C VAL A 190 8.45 0.82 -16.00
N ASP A 191 7.62 -0.18 -16.28
CA ASP A 191 7.17 -0.37 -17.65
C ASP A 191 5.94 0.51 -17.94
N ASN A 192 5.06 0.76 -16.96
CA ASN A 192 3.90 1.66 -17.08
C ASN A 192 3.57 2.28 -15.72
N ILE A 193 3.29 3.58 -15.69
CA ILE A 193 2.74 4.31 -14.54
C ILE A 193 1.48 5.01 -15.04
N CYS A 194 0.35 4.76 -14.38
CA CYS A 194 -0.84 5.52 -14.67
C CYS A 194 -1.65 5.80 -13.42
N GLN A 195 -2.24 6.99 -13.38
CA GLN A 195 -3.00 7.48 -12.23
C GLN A 195 -4.47 7.15 -12.32
N THR A 196 -5.20 7.60 -11.30
CA THR A 196 -6.65 7.66 -11.31
C THR A 196 -7.15 8.42 -12.54
N PRO A 197 -8.05 7.80 -13.34
CA PRO A 197 -8.69 8.43 -14.48
C PRO A 197 -9.65 9.52 -14.00
N THR A 198 -9.80 10.58 -14.78
CA THR A 198 -10.87 11.56 -14.62
C THR A 198 -12.01 11.31 -15.59
N GLU A 199 -13.21 11.70 -15.18
CA GLU A 199 -14.34 11.77 -16.09
C GLU A 199 -14.14 12.90 -17.10
N LYS A 200 -14.75 12.74 -18.26
CA LYS A 200 -14.76 13.78 -19.28
C LYS A 200 -15.68 14.91 -18.85
N ILE A 201 -15.10 15.95 -18.28
CA ILE A 201 -15.81 17.15 -17.87
C ILE A 201 -15.54 18.24 -18.89
N LYS A 202 -16.59 18.97 -19.29
CA LYS A 202 -16.44 20.12 -20.18
C LYS A 202 -15.79 21.26 -19.38
N ALA A 203 -14.65 21.72 -19.85
CA ALA A 203 -13.97 22.88 -19.27
C ALA A 203 -14.89 24.11 -19.28
N LEU A 204 -14.80 24.90 -18.21
CA LEU A 204 -15.54 26.15 -18.08
C LEU A 204 -14.78 27.27 -18.80
N CYS A 205 -15.51 28.24 -19.34
CA CYS A 205 -14.92 29.48 -19.86
C CYS A 205 -14.72 30.47 -18.71
N LEU A 206 -13.73 30.22 -17.87
CA LEU A 206 -13.40 31.07 -16.73
C LEU A 206 -12.55 32.28 -17.17
N SER A 207 -12.65 33.37 -16.42
CA SER A 207 -11.82 34.57 -16.54
C SER A 207 -11.09 34.84 -15.23
N LYS A 208 -9.92 35.49 -15.30
CA LYS A 208 -9.23 35.96 -14.10
C LYS A 208 -10.16 36.92 -13.32
N PRO A 209 -10.37 36.68 -12.02
CA PRO A 209 -11.09 37.61 -11.14
C PRO A 209 -10.35 38.96 -10.94
N ASP A 210 -10.95 39.87 -10.17
CA ASP A 210 -10.36 41.17 -9.81
C ASP A 210 -8.99 41.00 -9.12
N SER A 211 -8.00 41.80 -9.50
CA SER A 211 -6.63 41.73 -8.94
C SER A 211 -6.51 42.12 -7.47
N HIS A 212 -7.51 42.81 -6.88
CA HIS A 212 -7.47 43.25 -5.49
C HIS A 212 -8.10 42.26 -4.50
N GLN A 213 -8.76 41.22 -5.01
CA GLN A 213 -9.38 40.18 -4.20
C GLN A 213 -8.84 38.82 -4.61
N LEU A 214 -8.36 38.05 -3.64
CA LEU A 214 -7.84 36.70 -3.82
C LEU A 214 -8.81 35.70 -3.20
N ASN A 215 -9.61 35.04 -4.03
CA ASN A 215 -10.58 34.01 -3.69
C ASN A 215 -10.01 32.62 -4.02
N ILE A 216 -9.68 31.86 -2.98
CA ILE A 216 -9.03 30.56 -3.09
C ILE A 216 -10.04 29.48 -2.69
N LEU A 217 -10.13 28.42 -3.49
CA LEU A 217 -10.98 27.27 -3.19
C LEU A 217 -10.16 26.07 -2.71
N TRP A 218 -10.44 25.56 -1.52
CA TRP A 218 -10.04 24.22 -1.10
C TRP A 218 -11.22 23.26 -1.16
N CYS A 219 -10.99 22.04 -1.66
CA CYS A 219 -11.99 20.97 -1.59
C CYS A 219 -11.36 19.62 -1.23
N GLY A 220 -11.88 18.97 -0.20
CA GLY A 220 -11.41 17.66 0.24
C GLY A 220 -12.07 17.15 1.52
N ARG A 221 -11.70 15.95 1.96
CA ARG A 221 -12.05 15.49 3.32
C ARG A 221 -11.04 16.06 4.30
N PHE A 222 -11.51 16.50 5.47
CA PHE A 222 -10.60 16.78 6.59
C PHE A 222 -10.22 15.45 7.21
N ASP A 223 -8.94 15.11 7.12
CA ASP A 223 -8.35 13.91 7.68
C ASP A 223 -6.95 14.20 8.21
N SER A 224 -6.38 13.26 8.97
CA SER A 224 -5.14 13.49 9.71
C SER A 224 -3.91 13.74 8.83
N PHE A 225 -3.95 13.43 7.52
CA PHE A 225 -2.81 13.62 6.63
C PHE A 225 -2.98 14.82 5.68
N LYS A 226 -4.21 15.17 5.28
CA LYS A 226 -4.47 16.37 4.45
C LYS A 226 -4.54 17.65 5.26
N SER A 227 -5.13 17.57 6.45
CA SER A 227 -5.37 18.76 7.27
C SER A 227 -4.09 19.54 7.60
N PRO A 228 -2.94 18.90 7.92
CA PRO A 228 -1.70 19.64 8.15
C PRO A 228 -1.22 20.45 6.93
N GLY A 229 -1.40 19.94 5.71
CA GLY A 229 -1.04 20.66 4.49
C GLY A 229 -1.87 21.91 4.26
N LEU A 230 -3.17 21.84 4.55
CA LEU A 230 -4.07 23.00 4.51
C LEU A 230 -3.71 24.05 5.57
N VAL A 231 -3.35 23.61 6.79
CA VAL A 231 -2.91 24.52 7.87
C VAL A 231 -1.61 25.22 7.49
N GLN A 232 -0.62 24.50 6.92
CA GLN A 232 0.61 25.12 6.43
C GLN A 232 0.34 26.15 5.33
N PHE A 233 -0.51 25.80 4.35
CA PHE A 233 -0.91 26.74 3.30
C PHE A 233 -1.52 28.02 3.88
N SER A 234 -2.43 27.87 4.85
CA SER A 234 -3.12 29.00 5.49
C SER A 234 -2.16 29.89 6.30
N SER A 235 -1.14 29.29 6.93
CA SER A 235 -0.10 30.03 7.63
C SER A 235 0.76 30.88 6.68
N GLU A 236 1.16 30.34 5.53
CA GLU A 236 1.90 31.11 4.53
C GLU A 236 1.02 32.15 3.83
N LEU A 237 -0.28 31.91 3.73
CA LEU A 237 -1.26 32.88 3.25
C LEU A 237 -1.44 34.05 4.24
N GLU A 238 -1.40 33.80 5.56
CA GLU A 238 -1.46 34.85 6.59
C GLU A 238 -0.19 35.70 6.51
N GLN A 239 0.97 35.05 6.37
CA GLN A 239 2.23 35.74 6.13
C GLN A 239 2.13 36.64 4.88
N TYR A 240 1.59 36.13 3.78
CA TYR A 240 1.39 36.91 2.56
C TYR A 240 0.48 38.12 2.80
N SER A 241 -0.68 37.93 3.44
CA SER A 241 -1.61 39.01 3.81
C SER A 241 -0.95 40.10 4.66
N SER A 242 -0.09 39.73 5.60
CA SER A 242 0.61 40.68 6.47
C SER A 242 1.58 41.61 5.73
N VAL A 243 2.19 41.10 4.64
CA VAL A 243 3.12 41.85 3.78
C VAL A 243 2.36 42.66 2.72
N HIS A 244 1.19 42.18 2.31
CA HIS A 244 0.34 42.76 1.26
C HIS A 244 -1.06 43.13 1.77
N PRO A 245 -1.17 44.09 2.72
CA PRO A 245 -2.45 44.44 3.34
C PRO A 245 -3.48 45.05 2.37
N GLU A 246 -3.06 45.44 1.17
CA GLU A 246 -3.91 45.90 0.08
C GLU A 246 -4.71 44.78 -0.61
N VAL A 247 -4.33 43.51 -0.39
CA VAL A 247 -4.97 42.35 -1.00
C VAL A 247 -5.98 41.76 -0.03
N SER A 248 -7.26 41.74 -0.42
CA SER A 248 -8.29 41.05 0.37
C SER A 248 -8.29 39.56 0.04
N ILE A 249 -8.08 38.70 1.03
CA ILE A 249 -7.96 37.25 0.81
C ILE A 249 -9.16 36.52 1.42
N SER A 250 -9.81 35.67 0.63
CA SER A 250 -10.85 34.72 1.08
C SER A 250 -10.46 33.29 0.74
N LEU A 251 -10.46 32.41 1.75
CA LEU A 251 -10.21 30.98 1.61
C LEU A 251 -11.48 30.19 1.88
N HIS A 252 -12.04 29.60 0.83
CA HIS A 252 -13.26 28.80 0.87
C HIS A 252 -12.92 27.32 1.09
N LEU A 253 -13.49 26.72 2.13
CA LEU A 253 -13.26 25.33 2.51
C LEU A 253 -14.52 24.50 2.25
N VAL A 254 -14.46 23.66 1.22
CA VAL A 254 -15.49 22.68 0.88
C VAL A 254 -15.07 21.29 1.35
N GLY A 255 -15.77 20.75 2.34
CA GLY A 255 -15.48 19.44 2.89
C GLY A 255 -16.01 19.22 4.30
N ARG A 256 -15.83 17.98 4.77
CA ARG A 256 -16.03 17.61 6.17
C ARG A 256 -15.00 16.58 6.62
N GLY A 257 -14.81 16.51 7.94
CA GLY A 257 -14.05 15.47 8.61
C GLY A 257 -14.92 14.66 9.57
N ASN A 258 -14.33 13.62 10.15
CA ASN A 258 -14.87 13.10 11.40
C ASN A 258 -14.74 14.18 12.50
N SER A 259 -15.41 13.99 13.63
CA SER A 259 -15.44 15.00 14.71
C SER A 259 -14.05 15.52 15.10
N GLY A 260 -13.07 14.62 15.25
CA GLY A 260 -11.69 15.00 15.60
C GLY A 260 -11.00 15.84 14.52
N ALA A 261 -11.07 15.44 13.25
CA ALA A 261 -10.45 16.16 12.15
C ALA A 261 -11.15 17.48 11.84
N GLN A 262 -12.47 17.53 11.98
CA GLN A 262 -13.28 18.74 11.83
C GLN A 262 -12.89 19.78 12.89
N THR A 263 -12.91 19.39 14.18
CA THR A 263 -12.54 20.28 15.28
C THR A 263 -11.09 20.76 15.17
N TYR A 264 -10.17 19.90 14.72
CA TYR A 264 -8.78 20.31 14.47
C TYR A 264 -8.69 21.45 13.44
N ILE A 265 -9.36 21.31 12.30
CA ILE A 265 -9.35 22.33 11.24
C ILE A 265 -10.02 23.62 11.71
N GLU A 266 -11.21 23.54 12.31
CA GLU A 266 -11.93 24.74 12.79
C GLU A 266 -11.10 25.53 13.81
N ASN A 267 -10.46 24.84 14.77
CA ASN A 267 -9.60 25.47 15.75
C ASN A 267 -8.34 26.08 15.12
N ALA A 268 -7.70 25.38 14.17
CA ALA A 268 -6.51 25.89 13.51
C ALA A 268 -6.83 27.11 12.63
N MET A 269 -7.93 27.04 11.87
CA MET A 269 -8.35 28.13 10.98
C MET A 269 -8.76 29.38 11.76
N GLY A 270 -9.39 29.24 12.92
CA GLY A 270 -9.77 30.37 13.78
C GLY A 270 -8.60 31.16 14.38
N GLN A 271 -7.36 30.71 14.20
CA GLN A 271 -6.16 31.40 14.71
C GLN A 271 -5.53 32.36 13.70
N PHE A 272 -5.85 32.23 12.40
CA PHE A 272 -5.26 33.05 11.35
C PHE A 272 -5.97 34.40 11.23
N ASN A 273 -5.19 35.47 11.06
CA ASN A 273 -5.64 36.84 10.90
C ASN A 273 -5.37 37.33 9.46
N GLY A 274 -6.05 38.40 9.03
CA GLY A 274 -5.85 38.98 7.70
C GLY A 274 -6.40 38.15 6.51
N ILE A 275 -6.94 36.96 6.78
CA ILE A 275 -7.62 36.11 5.81
C ILE A 275 -9.07 35.88 6.26
N ASN A 276 -10.01 35.95 5.33
CA ASN A 276 -11.38 35.54 5.55
C ASN A 276 -11.57 34.05 5.23
N ILE A 277 -11.72 33.21 6.25
CA ILE A 277 -11.89 31.76 6.07
C ILE A 277 -13.38 31.41 6.13
N ILE A 278 -13.88 30.76 5.07
CA ILE A 278 -15.29 30.44 4.89
C ILE A 278 -15.46 28.92 4.82
N PHE A 279 -16.25 28.35 5.72
CA PHE A 279 -16.64 26.94 5.69
C PHE A 279 -17.93 26.76 4.89
N ASP A 280 -17.81 26.37 3.62
CA ASP A 280 -18.95 26.22 2.71
C ASP A 280 -19.67 24.86 2.84
N GLY A 281 -19.17 23.98 3.69
CA GLY A 281 -19.75 22.65 3.92
C GLY A 281 -19.46 21.69 2.76
N GLU A 282 -20.43 20.84 2.40
CA GLU A 282 -20.27 19.88 1.30
C GLU A 282 -20.92 20.39 0.02
N VAL A 283 -20.17 20.33 -1.09
CA VAL A 283 -20.70 20.56 -2.44
C VAL A 283 -20.69 19.24 -3.20
N SER A 284 -21.83 18.87 -3.78
CA SER A 284 -21.92 17.64 -4.57
C SER A 284 -21.02 17.73 -5.81
N PHE A 285 -20.51 16.59 -6.29
CA PHE A 285 -19.68 16.55 -7.49
C PHE A 285 -20.39 17.17 -8.71
N SER A 286 -21.70 16.94 -8.86
CA SER A 286 -22.51 17.50 -9.95
C SER A 286 -22.70 19.02 -9.85
N ASP A 287 -22.67 19.59 -8.65
CA ASP A 287 -22.84 21.04 -8.44
C ASP A 287 -21.52 21.81 -8.50
N MET A 288 -20.38 21.11 -8.37
CA MET A 288 -19.05 21.72 -8.34
C MET A 288 -18.75 22.65 -9.54
N PRO A 289 -19.10 22.32 -10.80
CA PRO A 289 -18.90 23.23 -11.92
C PRO A 289 -19.65 24.56 -11.77
N ARG A 290 -20.90 24.51 -11.29
CA ARG A 290 -21.72 25.70 -11.05
C ARG A 290 -21.15 26.52 -9.89
N TYR A 291 -20.76 25.84 -8.82
CA TYR A 291 -20.16 26.48 -7.64
C TYR A 291 -18.85 27.20 -8.00
N ILE A 292 -17.94 26.55 -8.74
CA ILE A 292 -16.69 27.17 -9.20
C ILE A 292 -16.95 28.38 -10.10
N SER A 293 -17.88 28.26 -11.05
CA SER A 293 -18.21 29.36 -11.95
C SER A 293 -18.83 30.55 -11.21
N ALA A 294 -19.62 30.31 -10.15
CA ALA A 294 -20.28 31.36 -9.39
C ALA A 294 -19.34 32.03 -8.37
N GLY A 295 -18.41 31.28 -7.78
CA GLY A 295 -17.53 31.77 -6.72
C GLY A 295 -16.41 32.71 -7.20
N GLN A 296 -16.18 32.84 -8.51
CA GLN A 296 -15.12 33.69 -9.07
C GLN A 296 -13.75 33.39 -8.42
N PHE A 297 -13.41 32.11 -8.31
CA PHE A 297 -12.15 31.68 -7.70
C PHE A 297 -10.95 31.94 -8.62
N ASP A 298 -9.87 32.41 -8.01
CA ASP A 298 -8.60 32.70 -8.67
C ASP A 298 -7.84 31.42 -9.00
N PHE A 299 -7.79 30.50 -8.03
CA PHE A 299 -7.25 29.16 -8.17
C PHE A 299 -7.82 28.22 -7.11
N GLY A 300 -7.71 26.92 -7.38
CA GLY A 300 -8.02 25.87 -6.43
C GLY A 300 -6.76 25.35 -5.74
N ILE A 301 -6.91 24.85 -4.53
CA ILE A 301 -5.91 24.06 -3.82
C ILE A 301 -6.53 22.73 -3.40
N ALA A 302 -5.88 21.61 -3.69
CA ALA A 302 -6.41 20.31 -3.28
C ALA A 302 -5.35 19.20 -3.35
N MET A 303 -5.80 18.00 -3.00
CA MET A 303 -5.03 16.75 -2.98
C MET A 303 -5.85 15.61 -3.60
N GLY A 304 -5.19 14.58 -4.12
CA GLY A 304 -5.84 13.39 -4.67
C GLY A 304 -6.53 13.65 -6.01
N THR A 305 -7.79 13.25 -6.16
CA THR A 305 -8.52 13.41 -7.43
C THR A 305 -9.11 14.80 -7.64
N THR A 306 -9.32 15.57 -6.56
CA THR A 306 -9.95 16.89 -6.62
C THR A 306 -9.16 17.91 -7.45
N PRO A 307 -7.82 17.98 -7.42
CA PRO A 307 -7.06 18.82 -8.33
C PRO A 307 -7.33 18.55 -9.80
N LEU A 308 -7.56 17.28 -10.16
CA LEU A 308 -7.84 16.89 -11.53
C LEU A 308 -9.24 17.33 -11.97
N LEU A 309 -10.20 17.37 -11.03
CA LEU A 309 -11.53 17.96 -11.26
C LEU A 309 -11.41 19.47 -11.53
N PHE A 310 -10.70 20.20 -10.67
CA PHE A 310 -10.46 21.64 -10.86
C PHE A 310 -9.76 21.93 -12.18
N GLY A 311 -8.69 21.18 -12.47
CA GLY A 311 -7.96 21.29 -13.72
C GLY A 311 -8.80 20.96 -14.95
N SER A 312 -9.67 19.95 -14.89
CA SER A 312 -10.62 19.63 -15.97
C SER A 312 -11.59 20.78 -16.26
N LEU A 313 -11.96 21.53 -15.22
CA LEU A 313 -12.85 22.68 -15.31
C LEU A 313 -12.13 23.97 -15.75
N GLY A 314 -10.80 23.96 -15.84
CA GLY A 314 -9.99 25.12 -16.23
C GLY A 314 -9.65 26.05 -15.07
N LEU A 315 -9.80 25.63 -13.81
CA LEU A 315 -9.33 26.40 -12.67
C LEU A 315 -7.82 26.11 -12.46
N PRO A 316 -6.92 27.13 -12.52
CA PRO A 316 -5.54 26.95 -12.08
C PRO A 316 -5.50 26.29 -10.71
N THR A 317 -4.62 25.33 -10.50
CA THR A 317 -4.69 24.48 -9.30
C THR A 317 -3.32 24.23 -8.71
N ILE A 318 -3.19 24.45 -7.40
CA ILE A 318 -2.02 24.05 -6.61
C ILE A 318 -2.28 22.68 -6.00
N LEU A 319 -1.34 21.76 -6.19
CA LEU A 319 -1.22 20.52 -5.44
C LEU A 319 -0.57 20.82 -4.10
N ILE A 320 -1.28 20.53 -3.00
CA ILE A 320 -0.75 20.71 -1.64
C ILE A 320 -0.10 19.43 -1.14
N ASP A 321 1.02 19.54 -0.43
CA ASP A 321 1.62 18.40 0.23
C ASP A 321 0.76 17.87 1.39
N VAL A 322 0.92 16.57 1.67
CA VAL A 322 0.30 15.90 2.83
C VAL A 322 1.33 15.20 3.71
N GLY A 323 0.96 14.98 4.95
CA GLY A 323 1.79 14.26 5.92
C GLY A 323 1.31 14.46 7.35
N SER A 324 2.09 13.99 8.31
CA SER A 324 1.81 14.21 9.72
C SER A 324 2.09 15.65 10.14
N ILE A 325 1.47 16.09 11.25
CA ILE A 325 1.64 17.44 11.82
C ILE A 325 3.13 17.76 12.05
N GLY A 326 3.96 16.78 12.44
CA GLY A 326 5.39 16.98 12.67
C GLY A 326 6.19 17.34 11.41
N LEU A 327 5.64 17.12 10.21
CA LEU A 327 6.26 17.47 8.93
C LEU A 327 5.68 18.76 8.32
N MET A 328 4.70 19.39 8.99
CA MET A 328 3.99 20.58 8.49
C MET A 328 4.94 21.71 8.02
N PRO A 329 6.01 22.09 8.75
CA PRO A 329 6.92 23.15 8.30
C PRO A 329 7.71 22.83 7.02
N LYS A 330 7.71 21.58 6.58
CA LYS A 330 8.34 21.15 5.32
C LYS A 330 7.37 21.07 4.16
N MET A 331 6.06 21.17 4.40
CA MET A 331 5.04 21.05 3.37
C MET A 331 5.07 22.25 2.42
N LYS A 332 4.90 21.97 1.14
CA LYS A 332 5.03 22.91 0.03
C LYS A 332 3.98 22.58 -1.03
N GLY A 333 3.96 23.39 -2.10
CA GLY A 333 3.03 23.20 -3.20
C GLY A 333 3.70 23.08 -4.55
N THR A 334 2.86 22.85 -5.57
CA THR A 334 3.24 22.82 -6.98
C THR A 334 2.03 23.16 -7.83
N TRP A 335 2.18 23.95 -8.89
CA TRP A 335 1.10 24.10 -9.86
C TRP A 335 0.87 22.79 -10.62
N LEU A 336 -0.38 22.35 -10.73
CA LEU A 336 -0.73 21.07 -11.35
C LEU A 336 -0.11 20.90 -12.74
N HIS A 337 -0.12 21.96 -13.56
CA HIS A 337 0.44 21.94 -14.91
C HIS A 337 1.97 21.87 -14.98
N GLU A 338 2.68 22.19 -13.90
CA GLU A 338 4.15 22.09 -13.80
C GLU A 338 4.60 20.67 -13.45
N THR A 339 3.67 19.76 -13.14
CA THR A 339 4.03 18.37 -12.90
C THR A 339 4.28 17.64 -14.22
N ASP A 340 5.49 17.12 -14.39
CA ASP A 340 5.88 16.37 -15.59
C ASP A 340 5.68 14.85 -15.46
N LEU A 341 5.55 14.38 -14.22
CA LEU A 341 5.41 12.97 -13.91
C LEU A 341 3.97 12.71 -13.46
N ASN A 342 3.42 11.55 -13.83
CA ASN A 342 2.16 11.00 -13.32
C ASN A 342 2.27 10.77 -11.79
N ILE A 343 2.48 11.83 -11.02
CA ILE A 343 2.76 11.82 -9.58
C ILE A 343 1.54 12.25 -8.81
N THR A 344 1.24 11.38 -7.86
CA THR A 344 0.03 11.40 -7.07
C THR A 344 -0.15 12.80 -6.50
N ALA A 345 -1.30 13.39 -6.79
CA ALA A 345 -1.67 14.74 -6.40
C ALA A 345 -1.44 15.00 -4.91
N GLY A 346 -0.33 15.66 -4.57
CA GLY A 346 -0.06 16.17 -3.23
C GLY A 346 0.94 15.39 -2.37
N TYR A 347 1.90 14.67 -2.95
CA TYR A 347 2.90 13.91 -2.19
C TYR A 347 4.35 14.32 -2.51
N GLY A 348 4.59 15.59 -2.86
CA GLY A 348 5.94 16.10 -3.11
C GLY A 348 6.84 15.95 -1.88
N LEU A 349 6.29 16.13 -0.69
CA LEU A 349 6.98 15.90 0.57
C LEU A 349 7.53 14.47 0.71
N ALA A 350 6.80 13.45 0.24
CA ALA A 350 7.27 12.07 0.31
C ALA A 350 8.56 11.90 -0.51
N LEU A 351 8.61 12.47 -1.72
CA LEU A 351 9.79 12.41 -2.59
C LEU A 351 10.97 13.17 -2.00
N ASP A 352 10.70 14.31 -1.37
CA ASP A 352 11.71 15.11 -0.66
C ASP A 352 12.33 14.30 0.49
N VAL A 353 11.50 13.58 1.26
CA VAL A 353 11.95 12.66 2.32
C VAL A 353 12.79 11.50 1.76
N LEU A 354 12.53 11.07 0.53
CA LEU A 354 13.33 10.05 -0.16
C LEU A 354 14.65 10.62 -0.74
N GLY A 355 14.89 11.93 -0.66
CA GLY A 355 16.09 12.60 -1.16
C GLY A 355 16.04 12.94 -2.66
N GLU A 356 14.86 12.95 -3.27
CA GLU A 356 14.68 13.36 -4.68
C GLU A 356 14.74 14.89 -4.83
N ASP A 357 15.27 15.38 -5.95
CA ASP A 357 15.28 16.82 -6.27
C ASP A 357 13.88 17.27 -6.71
N THR A 358 13.03 17.54 -5.72
CA THR A 358 11.61 17.88 -5.94
C THR A 358 11.41 19.24 -6.59
N VAL A 359 12.38 20.15 -6.53
CA VAL A 359 12.32 21.44 -7.24
C VAL A 359 12.46 21.19 -8.73
N LYS A 360 13.49 20.44 -9.12
CA LYS A 360 13.74 20.14 -10.54
C LYS A 360 12.67 19.22 -11.14
N LEU A 361 12.18 18.26 -10.37
CA LEU A 361 11.24 17.26 -10.87
C LEU A 361 9.78 17.77 -10.89
N TYR A 362 9.42 18.69 -9.98
CA TYR A 362 8.01 19.08 -9.76
C TYR A 362 7.78 20.59 -9.69
N GLY A 363 8.80 21.44 -9.73
CA GLY A 363 8.60 22.86 -9.40
C GLY A 363 8.13 23.06 -7.96
N ARG A 364 8.43 22.11 -7.05
CA ARG A 364 8.00 22.17 -5.65
C ARG A 364 8.63 23.36 -4.93
N ARG A 365 7.80 24.24 -4.39
CA ARG A 365 8.22 25.50 -3.75
C ARG A 365 7.24 25.94 -2.66
N SER A 366 7.62 26.95 -1.89
CA SER A 366 6.76 27.44 -0.80
C SER A 366 5.40 27.89 -1.35
N TYR A 367 4.37 27.82 -0.51
CA TYR A 367 3.05 28.32 -0.90
C TYR A 367 3.09 29.84 -1.09
N TYR A 368 3.90 30.55 -0.29
CA TYR A 368 4.17 31.98 -0.45
C TYR A 368 4.68 32.30 -1.86
N ASP A 369 5.65 31.53 -2.38
CA ASP A 369 6.18 31.74 -3.74
C ASP A 369 5.10 31.49 -4.81
N LEU A 370 4.25 30.48 -4.64
CA LEU A 370 3.16 30.18 -5.57
C LEU A 370 2.09 31.28 -5.58
N ILE A 371 1.74 31.81 -4.40
CA ILE A 371 0.82 32.95 -4.26
C ILE A 371 1.44 34.20 -4.89
N SER A 372 2.72 34.46 -4.63
CA SER A 372 3.45 35.59 -5.21
C SER A 372 3.48 35.50 -6.74
N ASP A 373 3.76 34.32 -7.29
CA ASP A 373 3.68 34.04 -8.73
C ASP A 373 2.31 34.42 -9.29
N TYR A 374 1.23 33.91 -8.69
CA TYR A 374 -0.14 34.18 -9.10
C TYR A 374 -0.44 35.69 -9.18
N MET A 375 0.03 36.45 -8.19
CA MET A 375 -0.22 37.88 -8.10
C MET A 375 0.50 38.69 -9.19
N THR A 376 1.52 38.12 -9.84
CA THR A 376 2.13 38.70 -11.05
C THR A 376 1.38 38.40 -12.34
N TRP A 377 0.41 37.49 -12.32
CA TRP A 377 -0.28 37.08 -13.54
C TRP A 377 -1.35 38.08 -13.96
N ASP A 378 -1.21 38.61 -15.17
CA ASP A 378 -2.30 39.28 -15.86
C ASP A 378 -3.35 38.26 -16.37
N SER A 379 -4.43 38.77 -16.98
CA SER A 379 -5.49 37.93 -17.54
C SER A 379 -4.99 36.97 -18.63
N THR A 380 -3.92 37.33 -19.36
CA THR A 380 -3.35 36.51 -20.44
C THR A 380 -2.61 35.33 -19.84
N LYS A 381 -1.74 35.58 -18.86
CA LYS A 381 -0.97 34.56 -18.17
C LYS A 381 -1.85 33.61 -17.37
N TRP A 382 -2.88 34.13 -16.71
CA TRP A 382 -3.88 33.31 -16.02
C TRP A 382 -4.56 32.33 -16.98
N ARG A 383 -4.99 32.81 -18.16
CA ARG A 383 -5.62 31.97 -19.19
C ARG A 383 -4.67 30.92 -19.74
N ASP A 384 -3.40 31.26 -19.95
CA ASP A 384 -2.33 30.31 -20.35
C ASP A 384 -2.20 29.19 -19.31
N VAL A 385 -2.11 29.53 -18.02
CA VAL A 385 -1.99 28.52 -16.94
C VAL A 385 -3.26 27.67 -16.81
N SER A 386 -4.43 28.29 -16.91
CA SER A 386 -5.73 27.59 -16.95
C SER A 386 -5.76 26.54 -18.06
N GLN A 387 -5.39 26.93 -19.29
CA GLN A 387 -5.35 26.03 -20.43
C GLN A 387 -4.32 24.91 -20.26
N LYS A 388 -3.10 25.23 -19.79
CA LYS A 388 -2.08 24.22 -19.49
C LYS A 388 -2.53 23.22 -18.44
N THR A 389 -3.33 23.65 -17.47
CA THR A 389 -3.92 22.78 -16.45
C THR A 389 -4.93 21.82 -17.07
N VAL A 390 -5.81 22.31 -17.96
CA VAL A 390 -6.73 21.46 -18.74
C VAL A 390 -5.97 20.44 -19.59
N ASP A 391 -4.93 20.90 -20.28
CA ASP A 391 -4.14 20.06 -21.19
C ASP A 391 -3.37 19.00 -20.42
N TYR A 392 -2.83 19.32 -19.24
CA TYR A 392 -2.24 18.36 -18.32
C TYR A 392 -3.25 17.26 -17.97
N VAL A 393 -4.46 17.62 -17.53
CA VAL A 393 -5.46 16.62 -17.12
C VAL A 393 -5.89 15.75 -18.30
N LYS A 394 -6.14 16.34 -19.48
CA LYS A 394 -6.50 15.58 -20.70
C LYS A 394 -5.39 14.63 -21.13
N ARG A 395 -4.13 15.09 -21.12
CA ARG A 395 -3.00 14.29 -21.56
C ARG A 395 -2.72 13.11 -20.62
N ASN A 396 -2.79 13.35 -19.31
CA ASN A 396 -2.28 12.41 -18.32
C ASN A 396 -3.36 11.61 -17.58
N HIS A 397 -4.60 12.12 -17.54
CA HIS A 397 -5.68 11.54 -16.72
C HIS A 397 -6.99 11.27 -17.47
N ALA A 398 -7.10 11.60 -18.76
CA ALA A 398 -8.27 11.21 -19.54
C ALA A 398 -8.47 9.69 -19.47
N ALA A 399 -9.71 9.28 -19.19
CA ALA A 399 -10.09 7.87 -19.04
C ALA A 399 -9.52 6.98 -20.15
N GLU A 400 -9.63 7.40 -21.41
CA GLU A 400 -9.15 6.63 -22.57
C GLU A 400 -7.61 6.45 -22.54
N SER A 401 -6.89 7.51 -22.19
CA SER A 401 -5.42 7.47 -22.04
C SER A 401 -5.01 6.57 -20.88
N VAL A 402 -5.73 6.64 -19.76
CA VAL A 402 -5.42 5.85 -18.57
C VAL A 402 -5.73 4.36 -18.79
N PHE A 403 -6.93 4.03 -19.23
CA PHE A 403 -7.37 2.65 -19.29
C PHE A 403 -6.70 1.83 -20.38
N SER A 404 -6.27 2.45 -21.48
CA SER A 404 -5.43 1.78 -22.46
C SER A 404 -4.10 1.33 -21.85
N VAL A 405 -3.45 2.16 -21.03
CA VAL A 405 -2.22 1.81 -20.30
C VAL A 405 -2.47 0.72 -19.25
N VAL A 406 -3.62 0.77 -18.57
CA VAL A 406 -4.02 -0.28 -17.60
C VAL A 406 -4.19 -1.62 -18.30
N LYS A 407 -4.93 -1.66 -19.41
CA LYS A 407 -5.13 -2.88 -20.20
C LYS A 407 -3.80 -3.46 -20.68
N GLN A 408 -2.93 -2.63 -21.27
CA GLN A 408 -1.60 -3.07 -21.70
C GLN A 408 -0.78 -3.65 -20.53
N SER A 409 -0.93 -3.07 -19.34
CA SER A 409 -0.26 -3.55 -18.12
C SER A 409 -0.81 -4.89 -17.64
N ILE A 410 -2.11 -5.15 -17.81
CA ILE A 410 -2.72 -6.44 -17.53
C ILE A 410 -2.27 -7.50 -18.55
N GLU A 411 -2.22 -7.13 -19.84
CA GLU A 411 -1.90 -8.06 -20.92
C GLU A 411 -0.42 -8.49 -20.96
N ARG A 412 0.48 -7.61 -20.52
CA ARG A 412 1.92 -7.93 -20.44
C ARG A 412 2.27 -8.86 -19.28
N ALA A 413 1.42 -8.93 -18.24
CA ALA A 413 1.68 -9.75 -17.07
C ALA A 413 1.82 -11.21 -17.51
N LYS A 414 2.85 -11.88 -16.99
CA LYS A 414 3.19 -13.25 -17.38
C LYS A 414 2.61 -14.22 -16.36
N TRP A 415 2.25 -15.41 -16.85
CA TRP A 415 1.98 -16.54 -15.95
C TRP A 415 3.24 -16.87 -15.15
N ALA A 416 3.06 -17.14 -13.86
CA ALA A 416 4.11 -17.63 -12.99
C ALA A 416 3.50 -18.40 -11.82
N VAL A 417 4.32 -19.29 -11.25
CA VAL A 417 4.10 -19.86 -9.93
C VAL A 417 4.82 -18.97 -8.93
N PHE A 418 4.09 -18.48 -7.92
CA PHE A 418 4.64 -17.63 -6.88
C PHE A 418 5.03 -18.46 -5.66
N ASP A 419 6.26 -18.29 -5.19
CA ASP A 419 6.76 -18.85 -3.94
C ASP A 419 6.32 -17.95 -2.77
N ILE A 420 5.27 -18.37 -2.04
CA ILE A 420 4.77 -17.64 -0.88
C ILE A 420 5.39 -18.20 0.39
N ARG A 421 6.36 -17.46 0.91
CA ARG A 421 6.96 -17.71 2.22
C ARG A 421 6.14 -16.97 3.24
N PHE A 422 5.31 -17.67 3.99
CA PHE A 422 4.89 -17.16 5.28
C PHE A 422 5.82 -17.71 6.33
N PRO A 423 6.03 -16.98 7.44
CA PRO A 423 6.60 -17.62 8.59
C PRO A 423 5.70 -18.81 8.93
N THR A 424 6.15 -20.03 8.67
CA THR A 424 5.39 -21.20 9.10
C THR A 424 5.47 -21.13 10.62
N PRO A 425 4.33 -21.12 11.34
CA PRO A 425 4.38 -21.27 12.78
C PRO A 425 5.25 -22.49 13.05
N LEU A 426 6.28 -22.35 13.89
CA LEU A 426 7.02 -23.50 14.38
C LEU A 426 6.01 -24.58 14.73
N ALA A 427 6.21 -25.79 14.20
CA ALA A 427 5.19 -26.83 14.18
C ALA A 427 4.42 -26.85 15.52
N THR A 428 3.12 -26.58 15.50
CA THR A 428 2.30 -26.43 16.71
C THR A 428 2.52 -27.54 17.75
N PRO A 429 2.74 -28.81 17.35
CA PRO A 429 3.11 -29.88 18.29
C PRO A 429 4.45 -29.68 19.02
N LEU A 430 5.49 -29.15 18.34
CA LEU A 430 6.77 -28.83 18.98
C LEU A 430 6.58 -27.72 20.02
N LEU A 431 5.88 -26.64 19.66
CA LEU A 431 5.63 -25.53 20.57
C LEU A 431 4.81 -25.95 21.79
N GLN A 432 3.79 -26.80 21.62
CA GLN A 432 3.01 -27.34 22.73
C GLN A 432 3.87 -28.21 23.65
N ARG A 433 4.72 -29.07 23.09
CA ARG A 433 5.70 -29.87 23.86
C ARG A 433 6.65 -28.98 24.64
N LEU A 434 7.22 -27.95 24.01
CA LEU A 434 8.14 -27.02 24.66
C LEU A 434 7.45 -26.19 25.77
N LEU A 435 6.18 -25.82 25.61
CA LEU A 435 5.42 -25.12 26.66
C LEU A 435 5.17 -25.98 27.90
N GLN A 436 4.96 -27.28 27.71
CA GLN A 436 4.74 -28.23 28.80
C GLN A 436 6.06 -28.67 29.45
N TYR A 437 7.19 -28.31 28.84
CA TYR A 437 8.51 -28.72 29.29
C TYR A 437 9.10 -27.73 30.30
N ASN A 438 9.38 -28.20 31.51
CA ASN A 438 9.94 -27.38 32.59
C ASN A 438 11.48 -27.40 32.66
N GLY A 439 12.14 -28.15 31.78
CA GLY A 439 13.58 -28.31 31.74
C GLY A 439 14.30 -27.32 30.81
N LYS A 440 15.57 -27.59 30.54
CA LYS A 440 16.40 -26.77 29.64
C LYS A 440 16.20 -27.17 28.18
N VAL A 441 16.11 -26.19 27.29
CA VAL A 441 15.99 -26.46 25.85
C VAL A 441 17.29 -26.12 25.14
N TYR A 442 17.83 -27.07 24.39
CA TYR A 442 19.05 -26.92 23.61
C TYR A 442 18.79 -27.11 22.12
N ILE A 443 19.53 -26.37 21.27
CA ILE A 443 19.56 -26.63 19.83
C ILE A 443 20.80 -27.45 19.51
N PHE A 444 20.64 -28.64 18.97
CA PHE A 444 21.74 -29.48 18.52
C PHE A 444 22.06 -29.19 17.04
N GLY A 445 23.21 -28.55 16.83
CA GLY A 445 23.75 -28.05 15.57
C GLY A 445 23.93 -26.53 15.63
N ALA A 446 25.17 -26.05 15.69
CA ALA A 446 25.49 -24.60 15.61
C ALA A 446 25.85 -24.17 14.17
N GLY A 447 25.34 -24.90 13.16
CA GLY A 447 25.47 -24.55 11.74
C GLY A 447 24.34 -23.66 11.26
N GLY A 448 24.29 -23.39 9.95
CA GLY A 448 23.28 -22.50 9.34
C GLY A 448 21.83 -22.87 9.70
N LEU A 449 21.49 -24.17 9.72
CA LEU A 449 20.16 -24.64 10.11
C LEU A 449 19.79 -24.28 11.56
N GLY A 450 20.69 -24.50 12.52
CA GLY A 450 20.43 -24.23 13.93
C GLY A 450 20.34 -22.74 14.25
N CYS A 451 21.22 -21.93 13.65
CA CYS A 451 21.13 -20.48 13.74
C CYS A 451 19.79 -19.98 13.18
N LYS A 452 19.40 -20.49 12.00
CA LYS A 452 18.15 -20.09 11.35
C LYS A 452 16.92 -20.50 12.15
N PHE A 453 16.92 -21.69 12.74
CA PHE A 453 15.87 -22.14 13.65
C PHE A 453 15.73 -21.18 14.84
N TYR A 454 16.84 -20.82 15.49
CA TYR A 454 16.82 -19.93 16.66
C TYR A 454 16.29 -18.54 16.33
N GLU A 455 16.66 -17.97 15.17
CA GLU A 455 16.12 -16.71 14.68
C GLU A 455 14.60 -16.78 14.54
N ILE A 456 14.09 -17.81 13.83
CA ILE A 456 12.65 -18.03 13.62
C ILE A 456 11.94 -18.21 14.97
N PHE A 457 12.53 -19.00 15.88
CA PHE A 457 11.97 -19.27 17.19
C PHE A 457 11.89 -18.02 18.06
N SER A 458 12.98 -17.25 18.12
CA SER A 458 13.05 -16.04 18.93
C SER A 458 12.03 -15.00 18.45
N GLU A 459 11.94 -14.81 17.14
CA GLU A 459 10.97 -13.89 16.55
C GLU A 459 9.53 -14.35 16.77
N TYR A 460 9.28 -15.66 16.64
CA TYR A 460 7.97 -16.23 16.92
C TYR A 460 7.54 -16.03 18.38
N CYS A 461 8.45 -16.24 19.34
CA CYS A 461 8.20 -16.01 20.76
C CYS A 461 7.99 -14.53 21.10
N ARG A 462 8.71 -13.62 20.42
CA ARG A 462 8.49 -12.17 20.53
C ARG A 462 7.08 -11.78 20.09
N LEU A 463 6.60 -12.38 18.99
CA LEU A 463 5.27 -12.14 18.44
C LEU A 463 4.14 -12.84 19.22
N ASN A 464 4.46 -13.88 19.97
CA ASN A 464 3.48 -14.69 20.69
C ASN A 464 3.90 -14.83 22.17
N PRO A 465 3.56 -13.86 23.04
CA PRO A 465 4.05 -13.78 24.41
C PRO A 465 3.84 -15.05 25.24
N LYS A 466 2.80 -15.84 24.96
CA LYS A 466 2.56 -17.13 25.63
C LYS A 466 3.73 -18.12 25.50
N TYR A 467 4.55 -18.01 24.45
CA TYR A 467 5.73 -18.86 24.22
C TYR A 467 7.03 -18.26 24.74
N SER A 468 7.03 -17.02 25.22
CA SER A 468 8.22 -16.36 25.80
C SER A 468 8.76 -17.07 27.06
N ALA A 469 7.94 -17.92 27.69
CA ALA A 469 8.35 -18.78 28.79
C ALA A 469 9.37 -19.86 28.37
N ILE A 470 9.40 -20.24 27.09
CA ILE A 470 10.34 -21.24 26.58
C ILE A 470 11.72 -20.59 26.42
N LYS A 471 12.70 -21.08 27.19
CA LYS A 471 14.08 -20.57 27.16
C LYS A 471 15.02 -21.57 26.52
N ILE A 472 15.55 -21.21 25.35
CA ILE A 472 16.67 -21.92 24.74
C ILE A 472 17.95 -21.46 25.44
N VAL A 473 18.64 -22.40 26.06
CA VAL A 473 19.78 -22.11 26.95
C VAL A 473 21.14 -22.20 26.26
N GLY A 474 21.21 -22.77 25.06
CA GLY A 474 22.46 -22.89 24.32
C GLY A 474 22.38 -23.77 23.08
N TYR A 475 23.49 -23.79 22.35
CA TYR A 475 23.72 -24.73 21.25
C TYR A 475 24.57 -25.91 21.72
N ILE A 476 24.39 -27.06 21.09
CA ILE A 476 25.23 -28.25 21.21
C ILE A 476 25.78 -28.59 19.84
N ASP A 477 27.07 -28.88 19.73
CA ASP A 477 27.66 -29.31 18.47
C ASP A 477 28.71 -30.37 18.76
N ASN A 478 28.86 -31.36 17.87
CA ASN A 478 29.90 -32.38 18.01
C ASN A 478 31.28 -31.85 17.62
N SER A 479 31.34 -30.71 16.94
CA SER A 479 32.57 -30.10 16.50
C SER A 479 33.31 -29.36 17.62
N PRO A 480 34.53 -29.80 18.00
CA PRO A 480 35.30 -29.15 19.07
C PRO A 480 35.64 -27.69 18.77
N HIS A 481 35.85 -27.34 17.50
CA HIS A 481 36.17 -25.96 17.12
C HIS A 481 35.01 -24.98 17.34
N LYS A 482 33.78 -25.48 17.52
CA LYS A 482 32.62 -24.64 17.83
C LYS A 482 32.36 -24.48 19.32
N HIS A 483 32.97 -25.31 20.16
CA HIS A 483 32.76 -25.24 21.60
C HIS A 483 33.27 -23.91 22.14
N GLY A 484 32.41 -23.22 22.87
CA GLY A 484 32.68 -21.90 23.40
C GLY A 484 32.32 -20.74 22.47
N MET A 485 32.06 -20.99 21.17
CA MET A 485 31.62 -19.95 20.25
C MET A 485 30.29 -19.35 20.72
N GLN A 486 30.16 -18.02 20.59
CA GLN A 486 28.87 -17.33 20.74
C GLN A 486 28.15 -17.28 19.39
N VAL A 487 26.89 -17.67 19.40
CA VAL A 487 25.97 -17.59 18.27
C VAL A 487 24.77 -16.76 18.74
N GLY A 488 24.77 -15.48 18.37
CA GLY A 488 23.89 -14.50 19.00
C GLY A 488 24.18 -14.38 20.50
N SER A 489 23.13 -14.47 21.33
CA SER A 489 23.25 -14.43 22.80
C SER A 489 23.56 -15.78 23.46
N LEU A 490 23.67 -16.85 22.67
CA LEU A 490 23.81 -18.22 23.16
C LEU A 490 25.21 -18.77 22.93
N ARG A 491 25.66 -19.66 23.82
CA ARG A 491 26.97 -20.32 23.72
C ARG A 491 26.81 -21.74 23.19
N CYS A 492 27.71 -22.14 22.28
CA CYS A 492 27.82 -23.53 21.84
C CYS A 492 28.66 -24.34 22.84
N GLN A 493 28.16 -25.51 23.23
CA GLN A 493 28.76 -26.38 24.25
C GLN A 493 28.97 -27.79 23.70
N ASN A 494 29.81 -28.56 24.39
CA ASN A 494 29.91 -29.99 24.16
C ASN A 494 28.74 -30.69 24.88
N ILE A 495 28.16 -31.74 24.28
CA ILE A 495 27.10 -32.50 24.93
C ILE A 495 27.54 -33.09 26.28
N SER A 496 28.81 -33.47 26.44
CA SER A 496 29.34 -34.01 27.70
C SER A 496 29.34 -32.99 28.85
N THR A 497 29.22 -31.71 28.54
CA THR A 497 29.19 -30.61 29.53
C THR A 497 27.78 -30.20 29.93
N VAL A 498 26.76 -30.83 29.35
CA VAL A 498 25.35 -30.52 29.58
C VAL A 498 24.67 -31.62 30.36
N SER A 499 23.86 -31.24 31.36
CA SER A 499 22.98 -32.18 32.04
C SER A 499 21.93 -32.69 31.06
N ILE A 500 22.05 -33.95 30.66
CA ILE A 500 21.04 -34.64 29.85
C ILE A 500 19.74 -34.86 30.63
N VAL A 501 19.83 -34.94 31.96
CA VAL A 501 18.68 -34.97 32.86
C VAL A 501 17.98 -33.61 32.80
N ASP A 502 16.69 -33.63 32.51
CA ASP A 502 15.83 -32.45 32.32
C ASP A 502 16.26 -31.53 31.16
N SER A 503 16.80 -32.10 30.09
CA SER A 503 17.03 -31.38 28.82
C SER A 503 16.17 -31.86 27.66
N PHE A 504 15.64 -30.91 26.88
CA PHE A 504 14.97 -31.13 25.59
C PHE A 504 15.89 -30.68 24.45
N PHE A 505 16.03 -31.51 23.42
CA PHE A 505 16.93 -31.28 22.31
C PHE A 505 16.19 -31.06 21.00
N ILE A 506 16.39 -29.88 20.41
CA ILE A 506 15.93 -29.54 19.07
C ILE A 506 17.06 -29.83 18.09
N VAL A 507 16.92 -30.88 17.28
CA VAL A 507 17.94 -31.31 16.32
C VAL A 507 17.75 -30.57 15.00
N ALA A 508 18.57 -29.54 14.77
CA ALA A 508 18.55 -28.68 13.60
C ALA A 508 19.85 -28.86 12.79
N SER A 509 20.02 -30.05 12.21
CA SER A 509 21.26 -30.46 11.55
C SER A 509 20.99 -31.41 10.38
N ASP A 510 21.87 -31.37 9.38
CA ASP A 510 21.88 -32.29 8.24
C ASP A 510 22.12 -33.74 8.70
N TYR A 511 22.87 -33.90 9.78
CA TYR A 511 23.22 -35.18 10.39
C TYR A 511 22.21 -35.61 11.47
N HIS A 512 20.96 -35.17 11.38
CA HIS A 512 19.96 -35.36 12.43
C HIS A 512 19.79 -36.82 12.87
N THR A 513 19.80 -37.80 11.95
CA THR A 513 19.67 -39.23 12.30
C THR A 513 20.79 -39.69 13.24
N ALA A 514 22.04 -39.37 12.90
CA ALA A 514 23.20 -39.72 13.73
C ALA A 514 23.19 -38.99 15.09
N ILE A 515 22.70 -37.75 15.12
CA ILE A 515 22.58 -36.97 16.36
C ILE A 515 21.48 -37.55 17.27
N ILE A 516 20.35 -37.97 16.71
CA ILE A 516 19.26 -38.61 17.48
C ILE A 516 19.76 -39.92 18.09
N GLU A 517 20.45 -40.75 17.31
CA GLU A 517 21.05 -42.00 17.79
C GLU A 517 22.07 -41.74 18.91
N GLN A 518 22.93 -40.72 18.75
CA GLN A 518 23.86 -40.29 19.79
C GLN A 518 23.13 -39.86 21.07
N LEU A 519 22.09 -39.03 20.96
CA LEU A 519 21.29 -38.59 22.11
C LEU A 519 20.64 -39.78 22.83
N GLY A 520 20.07 -40.73 22.07
CA GLY A 520 19.51 -41.97 22.61
C GLY A 520 20.55 -42.82 23.32
N SER A 521 21.76 -42.96 22.75
CA SER A 521 22.87 -43.68 23.39
C SER A 521 23.34 -43.05 24.70
N LEU A 522 23.14 -41.74 24.86
CA LEU A 522 23.43 -40.99 26.08
C LEU A 522 22.28 -41.05 27.09
N GLY A 523 21.17 -41.75 26.78
CA GLY A 523 20.02 -41.92 27.67
C GLY A 523 19.00 -40.78 27.61
N VAL A 524 19.03 -39.94 26.58
CA VAL A 524 17.96 -38.95 26.35
C VAL A 524 16.72 -39.68 25.82
N ALA A 525 15.60 -39.54 26.52
CA ALA A 525 14.34 -40.15 26.09
C ALA A 525 13.85 -39.55 24.77
N ASP A 526 13.24 -40.36 23.90
CA ASP A 526 12.78 -39.94 22.57
C ASP A 526 11.76 -38.79 22.64
N GLU A 527 10.92 -38.75 23.67
CA GLU A 527 9.98 -37.65 23.91
C GLU A 527 10.66 -36.32 24.28
N ASN A 528 11.96 -36.31 24.54
CA ASN A 528 12.77 -35.11 24.77
C ASN A 528 13.62 -34.73 23.54
N ILE A 529 13.41 -35.38 22.40
CA ILE A 529 14.10 -35.09 21.15
C ILE A 529 13.07 -34.65 20.10
N CYS A 530 13.39 -33.60 19.34
CA CYS A 530 12.62 -33.19 18.18
C CYS A 530 13.53 -32.78 17.03
N SER A 531 13.42 -33.47 15.89
CA SER A 531 14.09 -33.06 14.67
C SER A 531 13.29 -32.02 13.93
N VAL A 532 13.95 -30.93 13.55
CA VAL A 532 13.35 -29.83 12.76
C VAL A 532 14.02 -29.65 11.42
N GLY A 533 15.13 -30.35 11.15
CA GLY A 533 15.94 -30.17 9.95
C GLY A 533 15.17 -30.42 8.64
N GLN A 534 14.34 -31.45 8.59
CA GLN A 534 13.53 -31.76 7.40
C GLN A 534 12.36 -30.78 7.23
N SER A 535 11.68 -30.43 8.33
CA SER A 535 10.57 -29.47 8.32
C SER A 535 11.04 -28.08 7.88
N LEU A 536 12.17 -27.59 8.40
CA LEU A 536 12.73 -26.28 8.04
C LEU A 536 13.07 -26.17 6.54
N ARG A 537 13.57 -27.26 5.94
CA ARG A 537 13.85 -27.35 4.49
C ARG A 537 12.56 -27.38 3.67
N GLN A 538 11.57 -28.17 4.09
CA GLN A 538 10.28 -28.27 3.40
C GLN A 538 9.48 -26.96 3.45
N THR A 539 9.68 -26.14 4.48
CA THR A 539 9.07 -24.82 4.62
C THR A 539 9.80 -23.70 3.86
N GLY A 540 10.90 -23.99 3.15
CA GLY A 540 11.62 -23.01 2.32
C GLY A 540 12.40 -21.94 3.10
N TYR A 541 12.67 -22.17 4.39
CA TYR A 541 13.47 -21.26 5.23
C TYR A 541 14.98 -21.39 5.00
N ILE A 542 15.43 -22.52 4.45
CA ILE A 542 16.82 -22.83 4.09
C ILE A 542 16.88 -23.35 2.66
#